data_AF-A0A9X6BG78-F1
#
_entry.id   AF-A0A9X6BG78-F1
#
_cell.length_a   1.000
_cell.length_b   1.000
_cell.length_c   1.000
_cell.angle_alpha   90.00
_cell.angle_beta   90.00
_cell.angle_gamma   90.00
#
_symmetry.space_group_name_H-M   'P 1'
#
loop_
_entity.id
_entity.type
_entity.pdbx_description
1 polymer ?
#
loop_
_entity_poly.entity_id
_entity_poly.type
_entity_poly.pdbx_seq_one_letter_code
_entity_poly.pdbx_strand_id
1 'polypeptide(L)'
;MAHNFLDPSEKSLILKSPSTTDNLRETLVEIPIELTSKLSTKRQNFVHALVKNNLNVAKACEEAGISTAYGYRLQNDPLIRSYYTALMNQRSFWQVTSHQEALSLATDIARGNCEGDEVVNMKTGEVHTLKVSNRDRLKALDLLYKYHKLVEPESSRDSQPVNIVVDIEGLDELNPYYVPPKTRKDITPDGDYLEY
;
A
#
# COMPACT_ATOMS: atom_id res chain seq x y z
N MET A 1 -15.42 -14.15 -43.72
CA MET A 1 -15.27 -13.26 -42.56
C MET A 1 -15.12 -14.13 -41.33
N ALA A 2 -13.89 -14.42 -40.92
CA ALA A 2 -13.63 -15.23 -39.74
C ALA A 2 -13.80 -14.36 -38.50
N HIS A 3 -14.86 -14.62 -37.73
CA HIS A 3 -14.99 -14.09 -36.38
C HIS A 3 -14.00 -14.86 -35.50
N ASN A 4 -12.86 -14.25 -35.20
CA ASN A 4 -11.95 -14.74 -34.19
C ASN A 4 -12.64 -14.59 -32.83
N PHE A 5 -13.30 -15.66 -32.39
CA PHE A 5 -13.65 -15.84 -30.99
C PHE A 5 -12.33 -16.04 -30.23
N LEU A 6 -11.85 -14.98 -29.57
CA LEU A 6 -10.74 -15.10 -28.63
C LEU A 6 -11.13 -16.11 -27.54
N ASP A 7 -10.23 -17.07 -27.32
CA ASP A 7 -10.31 -18.07 -26.25
C ASP A 7 -10.42 -17.35 -24.89
N PRO A 8 -11.29 -17.79 -23.95
CA PRO A 8 -11.43 -17.14 -22.65
C PRO A 8 -10.16 -17.22 -21.78
N SER A 9 -9.20 -18.09 -22.11
CA SER A 9 -7.87 -18.14 -21.47
C SER A 9 -6.95 -16.99 -21.92
N GLU A 10 -7.11 -16.48 -23.14
CA GLU A 10 -6.28 -15.40 -23.69
C GLU A 10 -6.69 -14.00 -23.20
N LYS A 11 -7.92 -13.86 -22.68
CA LYS A 11 -8.37 -12.61 -22.01
C LYS A 11 -7.66 -12.34 -20.68
N SER A 12 -6.84 -13.27 -20.18
CA SER A 12 -6.20 -13.18 -18.87
C SER A 12 -4.81 -12.51 -18.85
N LEU A 13 -4.34 -11.99 -19.99
CA LEU A 13 -3.18 -11.08 -20.03
C LEU A 13 -3.60 -9.63 -19.72
N ILE A 14 -4.51 -9.45 -18.76
CA ILE A 14 -4.53 -8.19 -18.00
C ILE A 14 -3.25 -8.25 -17.17
N LEU A 15 -2.23 -7.50 -17.58
CA LEU A 15 -0.98 -7.33 -16.85
C LEU A 15 -1.32 -6.87 -15.43
N LYS A 16 -1.35 -7.83 -14.50
CA LYS A 16 -1.46 -7.56 -13.07
C LYS A 16 -0.45 -6.47 -12.71
N SER A 17 -0.89 -5.50 -11.93
CA SER A 17 0.01 -4.45 -11.46
C SER A 17 1.20 -5.08 -10.70
N PRO A 18 2.37 -4.42 -10.64
CA PRO A 18 3.47 -4.87 -9.81
C PRO A 18 3.11 -4.92 -8.31
N SER A 19 2.04 -4.23 -7.90
CA SER A 19 1.56 -4.20 -6.54
C SER A 19 0.67 -5.42 -6.25
N THR A 20 1.18 -6.36 -5.43
CA THR A 20 0.40 -7.52 -4.98
C THR A 20 -0.88 -7.11 -4.26
N THR A 21 -0.84 -6.03 -3.48
CA THR A 21 -2.00 -5.54 -2.73
C THR A 21 -3.07 -4.98 -3.65
N ASP A 22 -2.70 -4.24 -4.71
CA ASP A 22 -3.66 -3.69 -5.67
C ASP A 22 -4.34 -4.80 -6.47
N ASN A 23 -3.59 -5.83 -6.88
CA ASN A 23 -4.15 -7.01 -7.56
C ASN A 23 -5.11 -7.81 -6.67
N LEU A 24 -4.80 -7.94 -5.38
CA LEU A 24 -5.70 -8.58 -4.41
C LEU A 24 -6.95 -7.73 -4.17
N ARG A 25 -6.84 -6.41 -4.26
CA ARG A 25 -7.97 -5.50 -4.12
C ARG A 25 -8.92 -5.58 -5.30
N GLU A 26 -8.37 -5.76 -6.51
CA GLU A 26 -9.14 -5.95 -7.74
C GLU A 26 -10.07 -7.17 -7.65
N THR A 27 -9.65 -8.26 -7.00
CA THR A 27 -10.51 -9.43 -6.80
C THR A 27 -11.64 -9.20 -5.78
N LEU A 28 -11.57 -8.14 -4.98
CA LEU A 28 -12.57 -7.77 -3.97
C LEU A 28 -13.59 -6.75 -4.49
N VAL A 29 -13.51 -6.34 -5.77
CA VAL A 29 -14.43 -5.38 -6.40
C VAL A 29 -15.79 -6.00 -6.65
N GLU A 30 -15.81 -7.27 -7.04
CA GLU A 30 -17.06 -7.96 -7.35
C GLU A 30 -17.65 -8.58 -6.10
N ILE A 31 -18.93 -8.28 -5.84
CA ILE A 31 -19.67 -8.98 -4.79
C ILE A 31 -19.89 -10.43 -5.27
N PRO A 32 -19.42 -11.44 -4.51
CA PRO A 32 -19.56 -12.84 -4.91
C PRO A 32 -21.00 -13.19 -5.27
N ILE A 33 -21.20 -13.84 -6.42
CA ILE A 33 -22.52 -14.23 -6.94
C ILE A 33 -23.27 -15.09 -5.91
N GLU A 34 -22.54 -15.95 -5.19
CA GLU A 34 -23.05 -16.78 -4.10
C GLU A 34 -23.70 -16.00 -2.95
N LEU A 35 -23.23 -14.78 -2.68
CA LEU A 35 -23.82 -13.92 -1.66
C LEU A 35 -25.05 -13.21 -2.22
N THR A 36 -24.96 -12.72 -3.45
CA THR A 36 -26.06 -12.03 -4.11
C THR A 36 -27.26 -12.96 -4.35
N SER A 37 -27.04 -14.22 -4.73
CA SER A 37 -28.10 -15.20 -4.99
C SER A 37 -28.83 -15.65 -3.72
N LYS A 38 -28.14 -15.68 -2.57
CA LYS A 38 -28.71 -16.09 -1.28
C LYS A 38 -29.56 -15.02 -0.61
N LEU A 39 -29.37 -13.74 -0.98
CA LEU A 39 -30.16 -12.63 -0.44
C LEU A 39 -31.31 -12.26 -1.38
N SER A 40 -32.54 -12.24 -0.84
CA SER A 40 -33.69 -11.63 -1.52
C SER A 40 -33.47 -10.13 -1.78
N THR A 41 -34.04 -9.60 -2.87
CA THR A 41 -33.93 -8.19 -3.28
C THR A 41 -34.27 -7.20 -2.15
N LYS A 42 -35.32 -7.47 -1.35
CA LYS A 42 -35.66 -6.64 -0.18
C LYS A 42 -34.52 -6.56 0.84
N ARG A 43 -33.82 -7.67 1.09
CA ARG A 43 -32.69 -7.72 2.03
C ARG A 43 -31.48 -7.00 1.46
N GLN A 44 -31.22 -7.13 0.15
CA GLN A 44 -30.16 -6.37 -0.53
C GLN A 44 -30.43 -4.86 -0.41
N ASN A 45 -31.65 -4.42 -0.70
CA ASN A 45 -32.05 -3.01 -0.58
C ASN A 45 -31.86 -2.46 0.84
N PHE A 46 -32.17 -3.26 1.87
CA PHE A 46 -31.88 -2.91 3.25
C PHE A 46 -30.38 -2.68 3.51
N VAL A 47 -29.50 -3.51 2.97
CA VAL A 47 -28.05 -3.29 3.12
C VAL A 47 -27.60 -2.03 2.37
N HIS A 48 -28.06 -1.80 1.14
CA HIS A 48 -27.76 -0.57 0.41
C HIS A 48 -28.22 0.69 1.17
N ALA A 49 -29.40 0.64 1.78
CA ALA A 49 -29.94 1.72 2.61
C ALA A 49 -29.17 1.90 3.92
N LEU A 50 -28.71 0.80 4.56
CA LEU A 50 -27.85 0.87 5.75
C LEU A 50 -26.54 1.61 5.46
N VAL A 51 -25.95 1.32 4.31
CA VAL A 51 -24.72 1.98 3.87
C VAL A 51 -24.97 3.46 3.59
N LYS A 52 -26.05 3.79 2.89
CA LYS A 52 -26.43 5.17 2.57
C LYS A 52 -26.70 6.02 3.82
N ASN A 53 -27.33 5.43 4.84
CA ASN A 53 -27.76 6.13 6.06
C ASN A 53 -26.77 6.00 7.23
N ASN A 54 -25.48 5.71 6.97
CA ASN A 54 -24.45 5.61 8.01
C ASN A 54 -24.85 4.68 9.18
N LEU A 55 -25.33 3.47 8.86
CA LEU A 55 -25.77 2.46 9.83
C LEU A 55 -27.02 2.80 10.66
N ASN A 56 -27.80 3.81 10.25
CA ASN A 56 -29.10 4.06 10.86
C ASN A 56 -30.14 3.01 10.42
N VAL A 57 -30.43 2.06 11.30
CA VAL A 57 -31.34 0.94 11.04
C VAL A 57 -32.77 1.39 10.78
N ALA A 58 -33.28 2.37 11.54
CA ALA A 58 -34.67 2.82 11.40
C ALA A 58 -34.92 3.43 10.02
N LYS A 59 -34.05 4.35 9.59
CA LYS A 59 -34.11 4.98 8.26
C LYS A 59 -33.89 3.96 7.14
N ALA A 60 -32.97 3.02 7.32
CA ALA A 60 -32.72 1.97 6.34
C ALA A 60 -33.92 1.01 6.18
N CYS A 61 -34.64 0.72 7.27
CA CYS A 61 -35.87 -0.09 7.23
C CYS A 61 -36.99 0.61 6.48
N GLU A 62 -37.16 1.92 6.69
CA GLU A 62 -38.13 2.75 5.96
C GLU A 62 -37.85 2.75 4.45
N GLU A 63 -36.60 2.99 4.05
CA GLU A 63 -36.21 2.96 2.63
C GLU A 63 -36.34 1.56 1.99
N ALA A 64 -36.11 0.49 2.75
CA ALA A 64 -36.22 -0.87 2.26
C ALA A 64 -37.66 -1.44 2.29
N GLY A 65 -38.60 -0.73 2.92
CA GLY A 65 -39.98 -1.19 3.09
C GLY A 65 -40.10 -2.39 4.04
N ILE A 66 -39.33 -2.40 5.13
CA ILE A 66 -39.31 -3.49 6.11
C ILE A 66 -39.58 -2.94 7.53
N SER A 67 -40.11 -3.78 8.43
CA SER A 67 -40.30 -3.38 9.82
C SER A 67 -38.96 -3.21 10.55
N THR A 68 -38.91 -2.23 11.45
CA THR A 68 -37.71 -1.91 12.25
C THR A 68 -37.25 -3.08 13.10
N ALA A 69 -38.18 -3.80 13.75
CA ALA A 69 -37.89 -4.99 14.54
C ALA A 69 -37.21 -6.10 13.72
N TYR A 70 -37.64 -6.29 12.47
CA TYR A 70 -37.00 -7.27 11.58
C TYR A 70 -35.65 -6.76 11.04
N GLY A 71 -35.47 -5.45 10.84
CA GLY A 71 -34.18 -4.85 10.49
C GLY A 71 -33.09 -5.11 11.53
N TYR A 72 -33.39 -4.96 12.83
CA TYR A 72 -32.44 -5.30 13.89
C TYR A 72 -32.08 -6.79 13.92
N ARG A 73 -33.00 -7.68 13.54
CA ARG A 73 -32.70 -9.11 13.39
C ARG A 73 -31.81 -9.36 12.17
N LEU A 74 -32.10 -8.72 11.04
CA LEU A 74 -31.29 -8.82 9.81
C LEU A 74 -29.86 -8.33 10.03
N GLN A 75 -29.65 -7.26 10.81
CA GLN A 75 -28.30 -6.74 11.06
C GLN A 75 -27.38 -7.76 11.75
N ASN A 76 -27.96 -8.68 12.53
CA ASN A 76 -27.22 -9.74 13.21
C ASN A 76 -27.02 -11.00 12.36
N ASP A 77 -27.68 -11.09 11.19
CA ASP A 77 -27.54 -12.21 10.26
C ASP A 77 -26.13 -12.21 9.64
N PRO A 78 -25.36 -13.32 9.75
CA PRO A 78 -24.04 -13.44 9.14
C PRO A 78 -24.05 -13.19 7.62
N LEU A 79 -25.12 -13.57 6.91
CA LEU A 79 -25.23 -13.35 5.47
C LEU A 79 -25.35 -11.85 5.15
N ILE A 80 -26.14 -11.12 5.91
CA ILE A 80 -26.28 -9.66 5.76
C ILE A 80 -24.97 -8.94 6.06
N ARG A 81 -24.24 -9.38 7.10
CA ARG A 81 -22.93 -8.84 7.44
C ARG A 81 -21.90 -9.09 6.35
N SER A 82 -21.84 -10.31 5.80
CA SER A 82 -20.93 -10.64 4.70
C SER A 82 -21.21 -9.81 3.44
N TYR A 83 -22.49 -9.62 3.09
CA TYR A 83 -22.90 -8.77 1.97
C TYR A 83 -22.57 -7.29 2.20
N TYR A 84 -22.79 -6.79 3.43
CA TYR A 84 -22.38 -5.44 3.82
C TYR A 84 -20.86 -5.24 3.67
N THR A 85 -20.05 -6.18 4.15
CA THR A 85 -18.58 -6.12 4.01
C THR A 85 -18.16 -6.13 2.55
N ALA A 86 -18.76 -6.99 1.71
CA ALA A 86 -18.45 -7.03 0.28
C ALA A 86 -18.79 -5.69 -0.41
N LEU A 87 -19.95 -5.11 -0.08
CA LEU A 87 -20.37 -3.81 -0.61
C LEU A 87 -19.44 -2.68 -0.14
N MET A 88 -19.00 -2.70 1.12
CA MET A 88 -18.01 -1.76 1.64
C MET A 88 -16.68 -1.88 0.94
N ASN A 89 -16.18 -3.10 0.74
CA ASN A 89 -14.93 -3.36 0.04
C ASN A 89 -15.01 -2.84 -1.40
N GLN A 90 -16.11 -3.12 -2.10
CA GLN A 90 -16.37 -2.60 -3.43
C GLN A 90 -16.36 -1.06 -3.48
N ARG A 91 -17.00 -0.39 -2.52
CA ARG A 91 -16.98 1.09 -2.48
C ARG A 91 -15.60 1.64 -2.13
N SER A 92 -14.90 1.01 -1.20
CA SER A 92 -13.55 1.41 -0.80
C SER A 92 -12.54 1.24 -1.94
N PHE A 93 -12.75 0.28 -2.83
CA PHE A 93 -11.92 0.11 -4.02
C PHE A 93 -11.90 1.38 -4.87
N TRP A 94 -13.04 2.00 -5.13
CA TRP A 94 -13.10 3.22 -5.94
C TRP A 94 -12.56 4.47 -5.23
N GLN A 95 -12.40 4.43 -3.90
CA GLN A 95 -11.89 5.54 -3.10
C GLN A 95 -10.37 5.52 -2.94
N VAL A 96 -9.74 4.37 -3.20
CA VAL A 96 -8.30 4.20 -3.02
C VAL A 96 -7.63 4.16 -4.39
N THR A 97 -6.68 5.07 -4.58
CA THR A 97 -5.89 5.22 -5.81
C THR A 97 -5.22 3.91 -6.19
N SER A 98 -5.44 3.46 -7.43
CA SER A 98 -4.78 2.26 -7.96
C SER A 98 -3.29 2.49 -8.23
N HIS A 99 -2.52 1.41 -8.41
CA HIS A 99 -1.09 1.51 -8.73
C HIS A 99 -0.84 2.32 -10.01
N GLN A 100 -1.64 2.09 -11.05
CA GLN A 100 -1.53 2.80 -12.32
C GLN A 100 -1.96 4.26 -12.20
N GLU A 101 -3.03 4.53 -11.46
CA GLU A 101 -3.51 5.88 -11.21
C GLU A 101 -2.49 6.70 -10.42
N ALA A 102 -1.82 6.10 -9.42
CA ALA A 102 -0.76 6.76 -8.67
C ALA A 102 0.40 7.19 -9.58
N LEU A 103 0.81 6.32 -10.52
CA LEU A 103 1.85 6.64 -11.51
C LEU A 103 1.38 7.73 -12.49
N SER A 104 0.12 7.68 -12.93
CA SER A 104 -0.46 8.71 -13.80
C SER A 104 -0.46 10.07 -13.11
N LEU A 105 -0.95 10.14 -11.87
CA LEU A 105 -1.00 11.37 -11.08
C LEU A 105 0.41 11.95 -10.85
N ALA A 106 1.37 11.10 -10.48
CA ALA A 106 2.76 11.53 -10.34
C ALA A 106 3.34 12.06 -11.67
N THR A 107 2.98 11.44 -12.80
CA THR A 107 3.40 11.89 -14.14
C THR A 107 2.77 13.24 -14.50
N ASP A 108 1.50 13.46 -14.18
CA ASP A 108 0.81 14.72 -14.44
C ASP A 108 1.39 15.85 -13.60
N ILE A 109 1.72 15.59 -12.33
CA ILE A 109 2.44 16.53 -11.46
C ILE A 109 3.82 16.86 -12.05
N ALA A 110 4.60 15.85 -12.44
CA ALA A 110 5.93 16.07 -13.02
C ALA A 110 5.89 16.93 -14.31
N ARG A 111 4.90 16.67 -15.18
CA ARG A 111 4.67 17.43 -16.41
C ARG A 111 4.11 18.83 -16.17
N GLY A 112 3.47 19.06 -15.02
CA GLY A 112 2.79 20.32 -14.70
C GLY A 112 1.43 20.46 -15.37
N ASN A 113 0.77 19.33 -15.64
CA ASN A 113 -0.55 19.27 -16.26
C ASN A 113 -1.69 19.44 -15.24
N CYS A 114 -1.40 19.37 -13.95
CA CYS A 114 -2.38 19.59 -12.88
C CYS A 114 -2.35 21.04 -12.40
N GLU A 115 -3.49 21.50 -11.90
CA GLU A 115 -3.60 22.77 -11.20
C GLU A 115 -2.78 22.69 -9.89
N GLY A 116 -2.05 23.77 -9.58
CA GLY A 116 -1.28 23.86 -8.34
C GLY A 116 -2.10 24.49 -7.22
N ASP A 117 -1.40 25.01 -6.20
CA ASP A 117 -2.04 25.55 -5.02
C ASP A 117 -2.90 26.79 -5.34
N GLU A 118 -4.07 26.85 -4.70
CA GLU A 118 -4.90 28.04 -4.66
C GLU A 118 -4.34 29.02 -3.62
N VAL A 119 -3.98 30.22 -4.07
CA VAL A 119 -3.51 31.29 -3.19
C VAL A 119 -4.55 32.38 -3.17
N VAL A 120 -5.04 32.68 -1.96
CA VAL A 120 -5.96 33.79 -1.72
C VAL A 120 -5.17 35.08 -1.59
N ASN A 121 -5.48 36.04 -2.45
CA ASN A 121 -4.94 37.39 -2.30
C ASN A 121 -5.68 38.09 -1.15
N MET A 122 -5.03 38.24 0.00
CA MET A 122 -5.63 38.83 1.21
C MET A 122 -6.13 40.28 1.02
N LYS A 123 -5.67 40.98 -0.03
CA LYS A 123 -6.07 42.38 -0.29
C LYS A 123 -7.30 42.50 -1.18
N THR A 124 -7.46 41.61 -2.16
CA THR A 124 -8.58 41.64 -3.11
C THR A 124 -9.65 40.57 -2.82
N GLY A 125 -9.33 39.57 -1.99
CA GLY A 125 -10.19 38.43 -1.73
C GLY A 125 -10.29 37.44 -2.90
N GLU A 126 -9.55 37.68 -3.98
CA GLU A 126 -9.56 36.82 -5.17
C GLU A 126 -8.68 35.58 -4.96
N VAL A 127 -9.18 34.44 -5.43
CA VAL A 127 -8.45 33.16 -5.44
C VAL A 127 -7.72 33.03 -6.77
N HIS A 128 -6.41 32.87 -6.73
CA HIS A 128 -5.60 32.59 -7.91
C HIS A 128 -5.05 31.17 -7.83
N THR A 129 -5.21 30.40 -8.91
CA THR A 129 -4.57 29.09 -9.06
C THR A 129 -3.13 29.29 -9.54
N LEU A 130 -2.17 28.82 -8.75
CA LEU A 130 -0.77 28.81 -9.15
C LEU A 130 -0.46 27.55 -9.97
N LYS A 131 0.60 27.63 -10.78
CA LYS A 131 1.19 26.43 -11.37
C LYS A 131 1.88 25.62 -10.27
N VAL A 132 1.96 24.31 -10.46
CA VAL A 132 2.70 23.40 -9.57
C VAL A 132 4.13 23.91 -9.37
N SER A 133 4.55 23.99 -8.11
CA SER A 133 5.91 24.40 -7.76
C SER A 133 6.95 23.47 -8.37
N ASN A 134 8.05 24.03 -8.89
CA ASN A 134 9.17 23.24 -9.42
C ASN A 134 9.70 22.23 -8.40
N ARG A 135 9.67 22.57 -7.11
CA ARG A 135 10.09 21.65 -6.03
C ARG A 135 9.23 20.38 -6.01
N ASP A 136 7.92 20.53 -6.16
CA ASP A 136 7.00 19.40 -6.06
C ASP A 136 7.00 18.58 -7.37
N ARG A 137 7.25 19.23 -8.52
CA ARG A 137 7.56 18.55 -9.78
C ARG A 137 8.83 17.70 -9.70
N LEU A 138 9.90 18.23 -9.10
CA LEU A 138 11.15 17.49 -8.89
C LEU A 138 10.97 16.29 -7.95
N LYS A 139 10.17 16.46 -6.88
CA LYS A 139 9.82 15.33 -5.99
C LYS A 139 9.03 14.24 -6.72
N ALA A 140 8.06 14.62 -7.56
CA ALA A 140 7.30 13.66 -8.36
C ALA A 140 8.22 12.89 -9.34
N LEU A 141 9.16 13.60 -9.99
CA LEU A 141 10.18 12.97 -10.84
C LEU A 141 11.09 12.01 -10.06
N ASP A 142 11.56 12.41 -8.87
CA ASP A 142 12.38 11.55 -8.01
C ASP A 142 11.65 10.25 -7.62
N LEU A 143 10.36 10.34 -7.27
CA LEU A 143 9.53 9.17 -6.99
C LEU A 143 9.40 8.24 -8.22
N LEU A 144 9.20 8.80 -9.41
CA LEU A 144 9.15 8.04 -10.66
C LEU A 144 10.50 7.40 -10.99
N TYR A 145 11.61 8.11 -10.77
CA TYR A 145 12.95 7.57 -10.98
C TYR A 145 13.28 6.42 -10.03
N LYS A 146 12.89 6.52 -8.75
CA LYS A 146 13.00 5.42 -7.78
C LYS A 146 12.17 4.22 -8.20
N TYR A 147 10.94 4.43 -8.68
CA TYR A 147 10.09 3.36 -9.19
C TYR A 147 10.74 2.62 -10.38
N HIS A 148 11.34 3.36 -11.31
CA HIS A 148 12.04 2.78 -12.46
C HIS A 148 13.47 2.32 -12.16
N LYS A 149 13.94 2.42 -10.90
CA LYS A 149 15.32 2.12 -10.47
C LYS A 149 16.38 2.87 -11.30
N LEU A 150 16.07 4.08 -11.74
CA LEU A 150 17.01 4.94 -12.49
C LEU A 150 18.02 5.62 -11.57
N VAL A 151 17.65 5.77 -10.29
CA VAL A 151 18.52 6.25 -9.23
C VAL A 151 18.73 5.08 -8.29
N GLU A 152 19.93 4.50 -8.32
CA GLU A 152 20.33 3.57 -7.28
C GLU A 152 20.46 4.37 -5.98
N PRO A 153 19.86 3.92 -4.87
CA PRO A 153 20.28 4.44 -3.58
C PRO A 153 21.79 4.21 -3.49
N GLU A 154 22.52 5.21 -2.99
CA GLU A 154 23.89 5.02 -2.51
C GLU A 154 23.82 3.89 -1.47
N SER A 155 23.94 2.64 -1.92
CA SER A 155 24.11 1.53 -1.03
C SER A 155 25.41 1.85 -0.35
N SER A 156 25.36 2.09 0.96
CA SER A 156 26.54 2.08 1.81
C SER A 156 27.22 0.73 1.59
N ARG A 157 28.12 0.68 0.59
CA ARG A 157 29.06 -0.40 0.33
C ARG A 157 30.15 -0.35 1.40
N ASP A 158 29.76 -0.20 2.66
CA ASP A 158 30.60 -0.51 3.79
C ASP A 158 30.37 -1.99 4.09
N SER A 159 30.89 -2.83 3.19
CA SER A 159 31.26 -4.20 3.50
C SER A 159 32.47 -4.15 4.44
N GLN A 160 32.30 -3.54 5.61
CA GLN A 160 33.25 -3.67 6.70
C GLN A 160 33.10 -5.10 7.23
N PRO A 161 34.18 -5.89 7.32
CA PRO A 161 34.10 -7.21 7.92
C PRO A 161 33.69 -7.05 9.38
N VAL A 162 32.44 -7.36 9.70
CA VAL A 162 31.96 -7.38 11.08
C VAL A 162 32.58 -8.61 11.76
N ASN A 163 33.56 -8.38 12.62
CA ASN A 163 34.14 -9.45 13.44
C ASN A 163 33.26 -9.65 14.66
N ILE A 164 32.39 -10.66 14.63
CA ILE A 164 31.47 -10.97 15.72
C ILE A 164 32.23 -11.85 16.72
N VAL A 165 32.63 -11.27 17.85
CA VAL A 165 33.17 -12.01 19.00
C VAL A 165 31.98 -12.44 19.86
N VAL A 166 31.78 -13.75 20.01
CA VAL A 166 30.72 -14.33 20.84
C VAL A 166 31.36 -14.86 22.13
N ASP A 167 31.25 -14.11 23.21
CA ASP A 167 31.64 -14.56 24.54
C ASP A 167 30.52 -15.44 25.11
N ILE A 168 30.72 -16.76 25.09
CA ILE A 168 29.81 -17.74 25.68
C ILE A 168 30.34 -18.07 27.08
N GLU A 169 29.65 -17.58 28.12
CA GLU A 169 29.95 -17.97 29.50
C GLU A 169 29.75 -19.49 29.68
N GLY A 170 30.79 -20.18 30.18
CA GLY A 170 30.75 -21.62 30.50
C GLY A 170 31.39 -22.56 29.47
N LEU A 171 32.01 -22.06 28.39
CA LEU A 171 32.68 -22.92 27.41
C LEU A 171 34.05 -23.47 27.89
N ASP A 172 34.67 -22.80 28.86
CA ASP A 172 35.96 -23.20 29.46
C ASP A 172 35.87 -24.53 30.23
N GLU A 173 34.68 -24.94 30.65
CA GLU A 173 34.46 -26.19 31.39
C GLU A 173 34.36 -27.42 30.46
N LEU A 174 34.23 -27.22 29.14
CA LEU A 174 33.93 -28.30 28.19
C LEU A 174 35.10 -28.67 27.25
N ASN A 175 36.21 -27.92 27.26
CA ASN A 175 37.35 -28.24 26.41
C ASN A 175 38.71 -27.99 27.11
N PRO A 176 39.27 -28.99 27.82
CA PRO A 176 40.55 -28.87 28.51
C PRO A 176 41.77 -28.71 27.57
N TYR A 177 41.56 -28.65 26.25
CA TYR A 177 42.61 -28.51 25.24
C TYR A 177 42.61 -27.15 24.51
N TYR A 178 41.75 -26.20 24.89
CA TYR A 178 41.81 -24.87 24.29
C TYR A 178 42.94 -24.04 24.92
N VAL A 179 44.05 -23.88 24.19
CA VAL A 179 45.12 -22.94 24.55
C VAL A 179 44.97 -21.71 23.66
N PRO A 180 44.59 -20.53 24.21
CA PRO A 180 44.55 -19.32 23.41
C PRO A 180 45.96 -18.99 22.90
N PRO A 181 46.10 -18.52 21.65
CA PRO A 181 47.41 -18.15 21.11
C PRO A 181 47.99 -17.00 21.95
N LYS A 182 49.16 -17.22 22.56
CA LYS A 182 49.88 -16.20 23.31
C LYS A 182 50.29 -15.07 22.35
N THR A 183 49.63 -13.93 22.45
CA THR A 183 50.14 -12.69 21.86
C THR A 183 51.41 -12.30 22.61
N ARG A 184 52.55 -12.26 21.91
CA ARG A 184 53.81 -11.76 22.47
C ARG A 184 53.63 -10.28 22.78
N LYS A 185 53.87 -9.88 24.03
CA LYS A 185 53.81 -8.48 24.49
C LYS A 185 55.10 -7.69 24.22
N ASP A 186 56.10 -8.32 23.62
CA ASP A 186 57.45 -7.77 23.49
C ASP A 186 57.80 -7.48 22.02
N ILE A 187 57.03 -6.61 21.38
CA ILE A 187 57.51 -5.89 20.19
C ILE A 187 57.52 -4.42 20.59
N THR A 188 58.64 -3.99 21.17
CA THR A 188 59.00 -2.58 21.22
C THR A 188 59.13 -2.11 19.77
N PRO A 189 58.46 -1.04 19.33
CA PRO A 189 58.70 -0.50 18.00
C PRO A 189 60.12 0.04 17.97
N ASP A 190 60.96 -0.51 17.09
CA ASP A 190 62.27 0.05 16.79
C ASP A 190 62.08 1.48 16.29
N GLY A 191 62.79 2.41 16.93
CA GLY A 191 62.65 3.84 16.69
C GLY A 191 63.05 4.21 15.26
N ASP A 192 62.19 4.98 14.61
CA ASP A 192 62.51 5.66 13.36
C ASP A 192 63.65 6.67 13.63
N TYR A 193 64.81 6.42 13.03
CA TYR A 193 65.89 7.39 12.97
C TYR A 193 65.44 8.57 12.09
N LEU A 194 65.45 9.78 12.65
CA LEU A 194 65.39 11.02 11.87
C LEU A 194 66.75 11.24 11.22
N GLU A 195 66.85 11.00 9.91
CA GLU A 195 67.96 11.51 9.11
C GLU A 195 67.72 12.99 8.80
N TYR A 196 68.71 13.82 9.14
CA TYR A 196 68.83 15.24 8.80
C TYR A 196 69.29 15.44 7.36
#